data_AF-B2JD56-F1
#
_entry.id   AF-B2JD56-F1
#
_cell.length_a   1.000
_cell.length_b   1.000
_cell.length_c   1.000
_cell.angle_alpha   90.00
_cell.angle_beta   90.00
_cell.angle_gamma   90.00
#
_symmetry.space_group_name_H-M   'P 1'
#
loop_
_entity.id
_entity.type
_entity.pdbx_description
1 polymer ?
#
loop_
_entity_poly.entity_id
_entity_poly.type
_entity_poly.pdbx_seq_one_letter_code
_entity_poly.pdbx_strand_id
1 'polypeptide(L)'
;MKGFRTGGRVAGTPNRTTTEIRALAGQYGGEAVARLVDLMRHAENEATRLAAVRELLDRGFGKAVRHAEVSAEVNTTPRSVREMSDEELLAILQEGRAEGARTHSRGQ
;
A
#
# COMPACT_ATOMS: atom_id res chain seq x y z
N MET A 1 -26.18 24.06 -12.14
CA MET A 1 -25.87 22.65 -12.46
C MET A 1 -24.36 22.46 -12.50
N LYS A 2 -23.80 21.54 -11.72
CA LYS A 2 -22.35 21.28 -11.66
C LYS A 2 -22.03 20.20 -12.71
N GLY A 3 -21.19 20.51 -13.70
CA GLY A 3 -20.89 19.60 -14.80
C GLY A 3 -20.19 18.32 -14.33
N PHE A 4 -20.66 17.16 -14.80
CA PHE A 4 -20.02 15.88 -14.55
C PHE A 4 -18.76 15.76 -15.43
N ARG A 5 -17.59 15.56 -14.81
CA ARG A 5 -16.34 15.31 -15.54
C ARG A 5 -16.37 13.88 -16.09
N THR A 6 -16.73 13.73 -17.37
CA THR A 6 -16.81 12.43 -18.07
C THR A 6 -15.49 11.99 -18.72
N GLY A 7 -14.45 12.84 -18.70
CA GLY A 7 -13.13 12.54 -19.25
C GLY A 7 -12.07 12.44 -18.16
N GLY A 8 -11.95 11.28 -17.50
CA GLY A 8 -10.87 10.97 -16.57
C GLY A 8 -10.11 9.74 -17.04
N ARG A 9 -8.81 9.68 -16.76
CA ARG A 9 -8.03 8.47 -17.03
C ARG A 9 -8.60 7.32 -16.19
N VAL A 10 -8.83 6.16 -16.80
CA VAL A 10 -9.30 4.96 -16.09
C VAL A 10 -8.33 4.64 -14.95
N ALA A 11 -8.85 4.54 -13.73
CA ALA A 11 -8.07 4.20 -12.54
C ALA A 11 -7.42 2.82 -12.76
N GLY A 12 -6.13 2.70 -12.46
CA GLY A 12 -5.37 1.47 -12.69
C GLY A 12 -4.68 1.36 -14.05
N THR A 13 -4.99 2.20 -15.05
CA THR A 13 -4.18 2.21 -16.29
C THR A 13 -2.75 2.69 -15.96
N PRO A 14 -1.68 1.94 -16.30
CA PRO A 14 -0.32 2.40 -16.06
C PRO A 14 -0.03 3.65 -16.89
N ASN A 15 0.58 4.67 -16.30
CA ASN A 15 1.12 5.79 -17.06
C ASN A 15 2.47 5.35 -17.64
N ARG A 16 2.52 5.06 -18.96
CA ARG A 16 3.72 4.57 -19.66
C ARG A 16 4.96 5.42 -19.39
N THR A 17 4.85 6.74 -19.49
CA THR A 17 5.97 7.67 -19.22
C THR A 17 6.52 7.49 -17.81
N THR A 18 5.64 7.37 -16.80
CA THR A 18 6.10 7.13 -15.43
C THR A 18 6.65 5.73 -15.21
N THR A 19 6.17 4.73 -15.96
CA THR A 19 6.68 3.36 -15.89
C THR A 19 8.09 3.26 -16.42
N GLU A 20 8.38 3.88 -17.57
CA GLU A 20 9.71 3.89 -18.18
C GLU A 20 10.73 4.64 -17.30
N ILE A 21 10.34 5.79 -16.76
CA ILE A 21 11.19 6.55 -15.82
C ILE A 21 11.48 5.73 -14.56
N ARG A 22 10.48 5.02 -14.01
CA ARG A 22 10.68 4.13 -12.86
C ARG A 22 11.63 2.98 -13.18
N ALA A 23 11.51 2.39 -14.37
CA ALA A 23 12.40 1.32 -14.80
C ALA A 23 13.84 1.81 -14.92
N LEU A 24 14.05 2.97 -15.54
CA LEU A 24 15.38 3.59 -15.64
C LEU A 24 15.96 3.93 -14.27
N ALA A 25 15.18 4.58 -13.40
CA ALA A 25 15.60 4.89 -12.03
C ALA A 25 15.94 3.64 -11.21
N GLY A 26 15.20 2.55 -11.41
CA GLY A 26 15.43 1.27 -10.73
C GLY A 26 16.80 0.66 -11.02
N GLN A 27 17.38 0.94 -12.19
CA GLN A 27 18.73 0.46 -12.55
C GLN A 27 19.82 1.03 -11.64
N TYR A 28 19.59 2.22 -11.06
CA TYR A 28 20.51 2.89 -10.14
C TYR A 28 20.34 2.44 -8.68
N GLY A 29 19.48 1.46 -8.39
CA GLY A 29 19.19 1.04 -7.02
C GLY A 29 20.44 0.61 -6.24
N GLY A 30 21.34 -0.17 -6.86
CA GLY A 30 22.59 -0.61 -6.23
C GLY A 30 23.54 0.56 -5.94
N GLU A 31 23.72 1.46 -6.91
CA GLU A 31 24.56 2.65 -6.76
C GLU A 31 24.01 3.59 -5.68
N ALA A 32 22.69 3.79 -5.65
CA ALA A 32 22.03 4.62 -4.65
C ALA A 32 22.25 4.07 -3.23
N VAL A 33 22.17 2.74 -3.03
CA VAL A 33 22.47 2.11 -1.74
C VAL A 33 23.94 2.28 -1.37
N ALA A 34 24.87 2.09 -2.31
CA ALA A 34 26.29 2.34 -2.06
C ALA A 34 26.55 3.78 -1.62
N ARG A 35 25.87 4.76 -2.26
CA ARG A 35 25.98 6.17 -1.89
C ARG A 35 25.39 6.46 -0.52
N LEU A 36 24.30 5.81 -0.12
CA LEU A 36 23.77 5.92 1.25
C LEU A 36 24.77 5.40 2.29
N VAL A 37 25.46 4.30 2.01
CA VAL A 37 26.51 3.77 2.91
C VAL A 37 27.66 4.76 3.04
N ASP A 38 28.08 5.39 1.94
CA ASP A 38 29.11 6.40 1.94
C ASP A 38 28.70 7.65 2.75
N LEU A 39 27.49 8.18 2.52
CA LEU A 39 26.94 9.29 3.30
C LEU A 39 26.83 8.95 4.79
N MET A 40 26.40 7.74 5.13
CA MET A 40 26.33 7.28 6.52
C MET A 40 27.70 7.32 7.21
N ARG A 41 28.77 6.96 6.49
CA ARG A 41 30.14 6.84 7.05
C ARG A 41 30.91 8.15 7.05
N HIS A 42 30.68 9.01 6.05
CA HIS A 42 31.60 10.10 5.74
C HIS A 42 30.95 11.48 5.64
N ALA A 43 29.62 11.60 5.64
CA ALA A 43 29.00 12.94 5.60
C ALA A 43 29.40 13.73 6.85
N GLU A 44 29.74 15.01 6.69
CA GLU A 44 30.14 15.88 7.81
C GLU A 44 28.95 16.19 8.74
N ASN A 45 27.76 16.34 8.15
CA ASN A 45 26.53 16.65 8.85
C ASN A 45 25.88 15.40 9.49
N GLU A 46 25.65 15.46 10.80
CA GLU A 46 24.96 14.43 11.57
C GLU A 46 23.55 14.12 11.06
N ALA A 47 22.78 15.14 10.67
CA ALA A 47 21.44 14.94 10.13
C ALA A 47 21.46 14.11 8.85
N THR A 48 22.46 14.33 7.99
CA THR A 48 22.67 13.55 6.77
C THR A 48 23.04 12.10 7.09
N ARG A 49 23.95 11.87 8.05
CA ARG A 49 24.29 10.51 8.52
C ARG A 49 23.07 9.79 9.07
N LEU A 50 22.31 10.44 9.95
CA LEU A 50 21.10 9.88 10.55
C LEU A 50 20.03 9.54 9.50
N ALA A 51 19.84 10.41 8.50
CA ALA A 51 18.94 10.15 7.39
C ALA A 51 19.38 8.91 6.61
N ALA A 52 20.66 8.78 6.26
CA ALA A 52 21.19 7.62 5.55
C ALA A 52 21.03 6.31 6.34
N VAL A 53 21.29 6.32 7.65
CA VAL A 53 21.07 5.16 8.54
C VAL A 53 19.61 4.73 8.52
N ARG A 54 18.67 5.65 8.72
CA ARG A 54 17.22 5.35 8.72
C ARG A 54 16.78 4.77 7.38
N GLU A 55 17.27 5.34 6.29
CA GLU A 55 16.91 4.94 4.94
C GLU A 55 17.38 3.51 4.60
N LEU A 56 18.54 3.11 5.12
CA LEU A 56 19.05 1.74 5.03
C LEU A 56 18.25 0.77 5.92
N LEU A 57 17.93 1.16 7.15
CA LEU A 57 17.17 0.34 8.09
C LEU A 57 15.75 0.07 7.58
N ASP A 58 15.04 1.11 7.14
CA ASP A 58 13.68 1.02 6.60
C ASP A 58 13.59 0.10 5.37
N ARG A 59 14.69 -0.06 4.61
CA ARG A 59 14.78 -0.96 3.45
C ARG A 59 15.20 -2.38 3.82
N GLY A 60 16.17 -2.53 4.72
CA GLY A 60 16.72 -3.84 5.09
C GLY A 60 15.83 -4.61 6.07
N PHE A 61 15.19 -3.89 6.99
CA PHE A 61 14.40 -4.47 8.07
C PHE A 61 12.91 -4.09 8.01
N GLY A 62 12.55 -3.22 7.06
CA GLY A 62 11.20 -2.67 6.96
C GLY A 62 10.95 -1.50 7.91
N LYS A 63 9.83 -0.82 7.71
CA LYS A 63 9.41 0.27 8.60
C LYS A 63 8.76 -0.30 9.85
N ALA A 64 8.95 0.38 10.98
CA ALA A 64 8.21 0.09 12.19
C ALA A 64 6.69 0.06 11.90
N VAL A 65 6.01 -1.00 12.35
CA VAL A 65 4.57 -1.16 12.18
C VAL A 65 3.87 0.00 12.86
N ARG A 66 3.28 0.89 12.07
CA ARG A 66 2.40 1.93 12.59
C ARG A 66 1.00 1.36 12.62
N HIS A 67 0.46 1.16 13.80
CA HIS A 67 -0.97 0.91 13.95
C HIS A 67 -1.69 2.21 13.58
N ALA A 68 -2.37 2.21 12.44
CA ALA A 68 -3.26 3.31 12.10
C ALA A 68 -4.51 3.18 12.99
N GLU A 69 -4.82 4.22 13.75
CA GLU A 69 -6.13 4.34 14.37
C GLU A 69 -7.15 4.51 13.24
N VAL A 70 -7.99 3.49 13.04
CA VAL A 70 -9.09 3.58 12.07
C VAL A 70 -10.18 4.45 12.69
N SER A 71 -10.13 5.76 12.43
CA SER A 71 -11.18 6.71 12.80
C SER A 71 -12.37 6.64 11.82
N ALA A 72 -12.84 5.43 11.53
CA ALA A 72 -14.15 5.26 10.94
C ALA A 72 -15.14 5.14 12.09
N GLU A 73 -16.22 5.93 12.07
CA GLU A 73 -17.45 5.55 12.77
C GLU A 73 -17.96 4.27 12.10
N VAL A 74 -17.37 3.14 12.50
CA VAL A 74 -17.93 1.83 12.19
C VAL A 74 -19.19 1.78 13.03
N ASN A 75 -20.34 2.00 12.40
CA ASN A 75 -21.64 1.76 13.00
C ASN A 75 -21.83 0.24 13.12
N THR A 76 -20.96 -0.41 13.90
CA THR A 76 -21.08 -1.80 14.30
C THR A 76 -22.09 -1.80 15.42
N THR A 77 -23.36 -1.83 15.04
CA THR A 77 -24.34 -2.48 15.90
C THR A 77 -23.99 -3.97 15.81
N PRO A 78 -23.45 -4.60 16.86
CA PRO A 78 -23.16 -6.02 16.83
C PRO A 78 -24.51 -6.72 16.68
N ARG A 79 -24.81 -7.20 15.47
CA ARG A 79 -26.07 -7.88 15.20
C ARG A 79 -25.89 -9.35 15.54
N SER A 80 -26.82 -9.90 16.30
CA SER A 80 -26.76 -11.31 16.66
C SER A 80 -26.97 -12.15 15.42
N VAL A 81 -26.10 -13.14 15.19
CA VAL A 81 -26.25 -14.13 14.11
C VAL A 81 -27.62 -14.82 14.17
N ARG A 82 -28.20 -14.94 15.38
CA ARG A 82 -29.53 -15.55 15.60
C ARG A 82 -30.70 -14.68 15.13
N GLU A 83 -30.47 -13.40 14.84
CA GLU A 83 -31.49 -12.45 14.41
C GLU A 83 -31.50 -12.24 12.90
N MET A 84 -30.63 -12.95 12.17
CA MET A 84 -30.52 -12.89 10.72
C MET A 84 -31.42 -13.94 10.09
N SER A 85 -32.01 -13.64 8.93
CA SER A 85 -32.70 -14.67 8.16
C SER A 85 -31.70 -15.63 7.52
N ASP A 86 -32.15 -16.86 7.23
CA ASP A 86 -31.33 -17.84 6.52
C ASP A 86 -30.85 -17.32 5.15
N GLU A 87 -31.67 -16.47 4.50
CA GLU A 87 -31.35 -15.83 3.23
C GLU A 87 -30.22 -14.79 3.37
N GLU A 88 -30.24 -13.99 4.43
CA GLU A 88 -29.19 -13.03 4.75
C GLU A 88 -27.87 -13.73 5.10
N LEU A 89 -27.95 -14.84 5.85
CA LEU A 89 -26.78 -15.66 6.19
C LEU A 89 -26.18 -16.32 4.94
N LEU A 90 -27.02 -16.83 4.04
CA LEU A 90 -26.58 -17.39 2.77
C LEU A 90 -25.91 -16.34 1.89
N ALA A 91 -26.43 -15.11 1.85
CA ALA A 91 -25.84 -14.01 1.08
C ALA A 91 -24.43 -13.65 1.60
N ILE A 92 -24.25 -13.55 2.92
CA ILE A 92 -22.94 -13.26 3.52
C ILE A 92 -21.94 -14.39 3.26
N LEU A 93 -22.37 -15.65 3.34
CA LEU A 93 -21.51 -16.80 3.03
C LEU A 93 -21.09 -16.83 1.55
N GLN A 94 -22.01 -16.49 0.64
CA GLN A 94 -21.72 -16.39 -0.79
C GLN A 94 -20.75 -15.24 -1.10
N GLU A 95 -20.93 -14.10 -0.45
CA GLU A 95 -20.04 -12.94 -0.57
C GLU A 95 -18.63 -13.26 -0.04
N GLY A 96 -18.53 -13.87 1.14
CA GLY A 96 -17.25 -14.32 1.71
C GLY A 96 -16.54 -15.36 0.83
N ARG A 97 -17.28 -16.28 0.19
CA ARG A 97 -16.71 -17.24 -0.78
C ARG A 97 -16.22 -16.57 -2.05
N ALA A 98 -16.93 -15.55 -2.53
CA ALA A 98 -16.52 -14.75 -3.69
C ALA A 98 -15.25 -13.92 -3.37
N GLU A 99 -15.12 -13.38 -2.16
CA GLU A 99 -13.92 -12.68 -1.70
C GLU A 99 -12.73 -13.62 -1.51
N GLY A 100 -12.93 -14.80 -0.94
CA GLY A 100 -11.92 -15.85 -0.84
C GLY A 100 -11.41 -16.31 -2.21
N ALA A 101 -12.28 -16.38 -3.22
CA ALA A 101 -11.89 -16.70 -4.60
C ALA A 101 -11.11 -15.55 -5.27
N ARG A 102 -11.48 -14.29 -5.02
CA ARG A 102 -10.78 -13.11 -5.55
C ARG A 102 -9.37 -12.96 -4.96
N THR A 103 -9.17 -13.29 -3.68
CA THR A 103 -7.86 -13.23 -3.02
C THR A 103 -6.93 -14.35 -3.46
N HIS A 104 -7.43 -15.56 -3.73
CA HIS A 104 -6.63 -16.68 -4.25
C HIS A 104 -6.24 -16.56 -5.72
N SER A 105 -6.95 -15.79 -6.55
CA SER A 105 -6.61 -15.61 -7.98
C SER A 105 -5.50 -14.59 -8.26
N ARG A 106 -5.01 -13.87 -7.23
CA ARG A 106 -4.02 -12.79 -7.38
C ARG A 106 -2.59 -13.23 -7.03
N GLY A 107 -2.38 -14.52 -6.80
CA GLY A 107 -1.10 -15.15 -6.49
C GLY A 107 -0.79 -16.33 -7.43
N GLN A 108 -0.73 -16.07 -8.73
CA GLN A 108 0.00 -16.86 -9.74
C GLN A 108 0.56 -15.86 -10.76
#